data_AF-A0ABD4KXJ8-F1
#
_entry.id   AF-A0ABD4KXJ8-F1
#
_cell.length_a   1.000
_cell.length_b   1.000
_cell.length_c   1.000
_cell.angle_alpha   90.00
_cell.angle_beta   90.00
_cell.angle_gamma   90.00
#
_symmetry.space_group_name_H-M   'P 1'
#
loop_
_entity.id
_entity.type
_entity.pdbx_description
1 polymer ?
#
loop_
_entity_poly.entity_id
_entity_poly.type
_entity_poly.pdbx_seq_one_letter_code
_entity_poly.pdbx_strand_id
1 'polypeptide(L)'
;MVLTKNSVWKITRLEGVENGVYRVLEIFKDLDAVVLFPLEHTRPIKPLLTKLSSFHRTIKLGTTTKEDFPLPIYMQVDELDIPHKQKAKRDKNLQIIERIIKDKDFLFEYCISKRSD
;
A
#
# COMPACT_ATOMS: atom_id res chain seq x y z
N MET A 1 -6.60 8.21 15.47
CA MET A 1 -6.63 7.30 14.31
C MET A 1 -5.29 6.59 14.22
N VAL A 2 -5.26 5.27 14.04
CA VAL A 2 -4.01 4.48 14.01
C VAL A 2 -3.61 4.22 12.55
N LEU A 3 -2.38 4.56 12.19
CA LEU A 3 -1.79 4.24 10.90
C LEU A 3 -1.35 2.77 10.90
N THR A 4 -1.88 1.97 9.98
CA THR A 4 -1.58 0.54 9.89
C THR A 4 -1.22 0.12 8.47
N LYS A 5 -0.48 -0.98 8.34
CA LYS A 5 -0.26 -1.63 7.04
C LYS A 5 -1.60 -1.94 6.36
N ASN A 6 -1.66 -1.81 5.04
CA ASN A 6 -2.83 -1.94 4.17
C ASN A 6 -3.97 -0.93 4.40
N SER A 7 -3.85 0.00 5.35
CA SER A 7 -4.83 1.09 5.46
C SER A 7 -4.76 2.01 4.24
N VAL A 8 -5.90 2.60 3.88
CA VAL A 8 -6.04 3.49 2.74
C VAL A 8 -6.32 4.91 3.22
N TRP A 9 -5.68 5.87 2.55
CA TRP A 9 -5.69 7.27 2.93
C TRP A 9 -5.80 8.17 1.71
N LYS A 10 -6.71 9.15 1.79
CA LYS A 10 -6.79 10.27 0.88
C LYS A 10 -5.80 11.34 1.28
N ILE A 11 -4.92 11.72 0.35
CA ILE A 11 -3.91 12.75 0.55
C ILE A 11 -4.29 13.94 -0.35
N THR A 12 -4.47 15.12 0.25
CA THR A 12 -4.74 16.37 -0.48
C THR A 12 -3.63 17.40 -0.33
N ARG A 13 -2.74 17.20 0.65
CA ARG A 13 -1.54 18.04 0.84
C ARG A 13 -0.48 17.30 1.64
N LEU A 14 0.53 16.78 0.93
CA LEU A 14 1.75 16.25 1.49
C LEU A 14 2.92 16.57 0.54
N GLU A 15 4.00 17.11 1.07
CA GLU A 15 5.15 17.51 0.24
C GLU A 15 5.78 16.29 -0.46
N GLY A 16 6.05 16.43 -1.76
CA GLY A 16 6.64 15.36 -2.57
C GLY A 16 5.69 14.20 -2.89
N VAL A 17 4.41 14.30 -2.55
CA VAL A 17 3.39 13.29 -2.86
C VAL A 17 2.22 13.98 -3.58
N GLU A 18 1.82 13.42 -4.72
CA GLU A 18 0.67 13.94 -5.47
C GLU A 18 -0.65 13.75 -4.70
N ASN A 19 -1.67 14.49 -5.09
CA ASN A 19 -2.99 14.34 -4.49
C ASN A 19 -3.66 13.06 -5.01
N GLY A 20 -4.27 12.29 -4.13
CA GLY A 20 -4.94 11.04 -4.51
C GLY A 20 -5.16 10.08 -3.34
N VAL A 21 -5.54 8.86 -3.70
CA VAL A 21 -5.81 7.77 -2.75
C VAL A 21 -4.63 6.81 -2.70
N TYR A 22 -4.09 6.58 -1.50
CA TYR A 22 -2.88 5.80 -1.29
C TYR A 22 -3.13 4.68 -0.28
N ARG A 23 -2.57 3.50 -0.57
CA ARG A 23 -2.45 2.39 0.38
C ARG A 23 -1.09 2.40 1.06
N VAL A 24 -1.08 2.18 2.36
CA VAL A 24 0.15 1.99 3.14
C VAL A 24 0.66 0.57 2.92
N LEU A 25 1.84 0.42 2.31
CA LEU A 25 2.46 -0.90 2.11
C LEU A 25 3.30 -1.34 3.30
N GLU A 26 4.04 -0.43 3.92
CA GLU A 26 4.92 -0.74 5.06
C GLU A 26 5.20 0.53 5.87
N ILE A 27 5.50 0.36 7.16
CA ILE A 27 5.85 1.46 8.08
C ILE A 27 7.18 1.10 8.73
N PHE A 28 8.22 1.87 8.41
CA PHE A 28 9.55 1.75 8.98
C PHE A 28 9.72 2.78 10.11
N LYS A 29 9.24 2.45 11.30
CA LYS A 29 9.23 3.37 12.46
C LYS A 29 10.64 3.85 12.81
N ASP A 30 11.61 2.93 12.80
CA ASP A 30 13.01 3.23 13.18
C ASP A 30 13.70 4.16 12.17
N LEU A 31 13.19 4.23 10.94
CA LEU A 31 13.73 5.06 9.85
C LEU A 31 12.89 6.33 9.59
N ASP A 32 11.89 6.61 10.44
CA ASP A 32 10.90 7.68 10.22
C ASP A 32 10.31 7.65 8.80
N ALA A 33 9.96 6.47 8.29
CA ALA A 33 9.52 6.31 6.91
C ALA A 33 8.23 5.49 6.76
N VAL A 34 7.44 5.84 5.75
CA VAL A 34 6.23 5.11 5.34
C VAL A 34 6.22 4.93 3.83
N VAL A 35 5.86 3.73 3.39
CA VAL A 35 5.72 3.39 1.97
C VAL A 35 4.26 3.52 1.56
N LEU A 36 4.02 4.34 0.55
CA LEU A 36 2.70 4.63 -0.01
C LEU A 36 2.61 4.11 -1.44
N PHE A 37 1.50 3.47 -1.76
CA PHE A 37 1.19 3.04 -3.11
C PHE A 37 -0.13 3.67 -3.56
N PRO A 38 -0.12 4.51 -4.62
CA PRO A 38 -1.35 5.12 -5.09
C PRO A 38 -2.27 4.09 -5.78
N LEU A 39 -3.57 4.20 -5.54
CA LEU A 39 -4.58 3.25 -6.01
C LEU A 39 -5.24 3.67 -7.33
N GLU A 40 -5.09 4.93 -7.74
CA GLU A 40 -5.80 5.51 -8.90
C GLU A 40 -4.93 5.65 -10.16
N HIS A 41 -3.87 4.85 -10.31
CA HIS A 41 -3.04 4.87 -11.53
C HIS A 41 -3.34 3.71 -12.48
N THR A 42 -3.44 4.05 -13.76
CA THR A 42 -3.65 3.11 -14.87
C THR A 42 -2.37 2.43 -15.35
N ARG A 43 -1.20 2.89 -14.90
CA ARG A 43 0.11 2.36 -15.29
C ARG A 43 0.87 1.79 -14.09
N PRO A 44 1.73 0.77 -14.29
CA PRO A 44 2.60 0.28 -13.24
C PRO A 44 3.50 1.42 -12.77
N ILE A 45 3.34 1.80 -11.52
CA ILE A 45 4.16 2.82 -10.89
C ILE A 45 4.77 2.30 -9.61
N LYS A 46 5.88 2.94 -9.27
CA LYS A 46 6.68 2.59 -8.12
C LYS A 46 6.00 3.10 -6.84
N PRO A 47 6.03 2.34 -5.73
CA PRO A 47 5.65 2.89 -4.44
C PRO A 47 6.55 4.08 -4.08
N LEU A 48 5.99 5.04 -3.35
CA LEU A 48 6.70 6.21 -2.85
C LEU A 48 7.12 5.98 -1.40
N LEU A 49 8.31 6.43 -1.05
CA LEU A 49 8.78 6.52 0.32
C LEU A 49 8.64 7.98 0.79
N THR A 50 7.97 8.20 1.92
CA THR A 50 7.87 9.54 2.54
C THR A 50 8.12 9.47 4.04
N LYS A 51 8.35 10.63 4.66
CA LYS A 51 8.61 10.72 6.11
C LYS A 51 7.34 10.41 6.90
N LEU A 52 7.45 9.48 7.85
CA LEU A 52 6.35 9.08 8.73
C LEU A 52 5.88 10.25 9.60
N SER A 53 6.81 11.04 10.13
CA SER A 53 6.54 12.26 10.89
C SER A 53 5.74 13.29 10.09
N SER A 54 6.12 13.56 8.84
CA SER A 54 5.39 14.44 7.92
C SER A 54 3.98 13.93 7.64
N PHE A 55 3.84 12.62 7.41
CA PHE A 55 2.53 11.98 7.19
C PHE A 55 1.63 12.08 8.43
N HIS A 56 2.17 11.87 9.63
CA HIS A 56 1.41 12.06 10.87
C HIS A 56 0.98 13.51 11.07
N ARG A 57 1.82 14.47 10.69
CA ARG A 57 1.46 15.89 10.74
C ARG A 57 0.29 16.21 9.81
N THR A 58 0.25 15.68 8.60
CA THR A 58 -0.86 15.91 7.66
C THR A 58 -2.16 15.27 8.12
N ILE A 59 -2.11 14.12 8.81
CA ILE A 59 -3.29 13.55 9.50
C ILE A 59 -3.82 14.53 10.55
N LYS A 60 -2.95 15.08 11.40
CA LYS A 60 -3.35 16.04 12.45
C LYS A 60 -3.93 17.34 11.88
N LEU A 61 -3.45 17.75 10.71
CA LEU A 61 -3.95 18.93 9.99
C LEU A 61 -5.22 18.67 9.18
N GLY A 62 -5.68 17.41 9.08
CA GLY A 62 -6.85 17.03 8.30
C GLY A 62 -6.63 17.02 6.78
N THR A 63 -5.39 17.20 6.30
CA THR A 63 -5.06 17.13 4.86
C THR A 63 -4.73 15.71 4.39
N THR A 64 -4.72 14.77 5.32
CA THR A 64 -4.68 13.32 5.06
C THR A 64 -5.77 12.65 5.88
N THR A 65 -6.71 11.99 5.22
CA THR A 65 -7.88 11.38 5.87
C THR A 65 -7.95 9.91 5.51
N LYS A 66 -8.41 9.08 6.46
CA LYS A 66 -8.58 7.65 6.18
C LYS A 66 -9.73 7.48 5.20
N GLU A 67 -9.57 6.57 4.27
CA GLU A 67 -10.57 6.26 3.24
C GLU A 67 -10.79 4.75 3.18
N ASP A 68 -12.00 4.36 2.79
CA ASP A 68 -12.32 2.97 2.52
C ASP A 68 -12.12 2.72 1.03
N PHE A 69 -11.46 1.61 0.69
CA PHE A 69 -11.28 1.19 -0.69
C PHE A 69 -12.07 -0.08 -0.94
N PRO A 70 -13.07 -0.05 -1.83
CA PRO A 70 -13.92 -1.21 -2.05
C PRO A 70 -13.09 -2.37 -2.59
N LEU A 71 -13.28 -3.54 -2.00
CA LEU A 71 -12.73 -4.77 -2.56
C LEU A 71 -13.39 -5.05 -3.91
N PRO A 72 -12.64 -5.55 -4.90
CA PRO A 72 -13.25 -6.04 -6.15
C PRO A 72 -14.36 -7.04 -5.86
N ILE A 73 -15.42 -7.06 -6.67
CA ILE A 73 -16.62 -7.88 -6.46
C ILE A 73 -16.28 -9.36 -6.23
N TYR A 74 -15.30 -9.89 -6.97
CA TYR A 74 -14.87 -11.29 -6.83
C TYR A 74 -14.18 -11.62 -5.49
N MET A 75 -13.78 -10.61 -4.71
CA MET A 75 -13.24 -10.76 -3.35
C MET A 75 -14.31 -10.57 -2.26
N GLN A 76 -15.55 -10.26 -2.63
CA GLN A 76 -16.67 -10.08 -1.70
C GLN A 76 -17.51 -11.37 -1.54
N VAL A 77 -17.05 -12.49 -2.11
CA VAL A 77 -17.70 -13.80 -1.99
C VAL A 77 -17.27 -14.44 -0.67
N ASP A 78 -18.21 -15.09 0.03
CA ASP A 78 -17.89 -15.83 1.25
C ASP A 78 -16.84 -16.91 0.94
N GLU A 79 -15.84 -17.05 1.81
CA GLU A 79 -14.79 -18.04 1.63
C GLU A 79 -15.39 -19.45 1.47
N LEU A 80 -16.47 -19.78 2.18
CA LEU A 80 -17.16 -21.07 2.08
C LEU A 80 -17.75 -21.33 0.69
N ASP A 81 -18.15 -20.27 -0.02
CA ASP A 81 -18.77 -20.34 -1.34
C ASP A 81 -17.75 -20.42 -2.49
N ILE A 82 -16.45 -20.15 -2.22
CA ILE A 82 -15.40 -20.22 -3.24
C ILE A 82 -15.06 -21.68 -3.54
N PRO A 83 -15.14 -22.15 -4.81
CA PRO A 83 -14.79 -23.52 -5.17
C PRO A 83 -13.33 -23.85 -4.82
N HIS A 84 -13.08 -25.07 -4.31
CA HIS A 84 -11.75 -25.52 -3.89
C HIS A 84 -10.66 -25.31 -4.96
N LYS A 85 -10.98 -25.56 -6.23
CA LYS A 85 -10.06 -25.35 -7.36
C LYS A 85 -9.62 -23.88 -7.49
N GLN A 86 -10.52 -22.93 -7.23
CA GLN A 86 -10.19 -21.50 -7.29
C GLN A 86 -9.37 -21.06 -6.08
N LYS A 87 -9.67 -21.57 -4.88
CA LYS A 87 -8.85 -21.34 -3.68
C LYS A 87 -7.42 -21.84 -3.88
N ALA A 88 -7.26 -23.07 -4.33
CA ALA A 88 -5.94 -23.65 -4.60
C ALA A 88 -5.13 -22.83 -5.63
N LYS A 89 -5.80 -22.28 -6.66
CA LYS A 89 -5.17 -21.39 -7.64
C LYS A 89 -4.74 -20.06 -6.99
N ARG A 90 -5.60 -19.44 -6.17
CA ARG A 90 -5.28 -18.21 -5.43
C ARG A 90 -4.07 -18.42 -4.53
N ASP A 91 -4.08 -19.49 -3.73
CA ASP A 91 -3.04 -19.76 -2.74
C ASP A 91 -1.70 -20.07 -3.43
N LYS A 92 -1.72 -20.84 -4.52
CA LYS A 92 -0.54 -21.06 -5.37
C LYS A 92 0.02 -19.75 -5.93
N ASN A 93 -0.84 -18.85 -6.41
CA ASN A 93 -0.38 -17.55 -6.92
C ASN A 93 0.22 -16.68 -5.81
N LEU A 94 -0.36 -16.71 -4.61
CA LEU A 94 0.18 -15.99 -3.46
C LEU A 94 1.56 -16.51 -3.07
N GLN A 95 1.75 -17.84 -3.04
CA GLN A 95 3.03 -18.47 -2.73
C GLN A 95 4.16 -18.03 -3.67
N ILE A 96 3.85 -17.79 -4.96
CA ILE A 96 4.85 -17.33 -5.95
C ILE A 96 5.45 -15.97 -5.56
N ILE A 97 4.66 -15.07 -4.98
CA ILE A 97 5.07 -13.70 -4.66
C ILE A 97 5.29 -13.47 -3.17
N GLU A 98 5.01 -14.46 -2.32
CA GLU A 98 5.02 -14.34 -0.86
C GLU A 98 6.38 -13.85 -0.33
N ARG A 99 7.48 -14.37 -0.89
CA ARG A 99 8.83 -13.95 -0.51
C ARG A 99 9.05 -12.45 -0.74
N ILE A 100 8.59 -11.94 -1.88
CA ILE A 100 8.75 -10.53 -2.27
C ILE A 100 7.90 -9.64 -1.37
N ILE A 101 6.68 -10.06 -1.03
CA ILE A 101 5.78 -9.29 -0.15
C ILE A 101 6.32 -9.21 1.28
N LYS A 102 7.01 -10.25 1.75
CA LYS A 102 7.57 -10.33 3.10
C LYS A 102 8.94 -9.65 3.23
N ASP A 103 9.63 -9.44 2.11
CA ASP A 103 10.94 -8.81 2.07
C ASP A 103 10.82 -7.28 2.18
N LYS A 104 10.95 -6.78 3.41
CA LYS A 104 10.86 -5.35 3.70
C LYS A 104 12.07 -4.57 3.18
N ASP A 105 13.24 -5.21 3.18
CA ASP A 105 14.49 -4.59 2.74
C ASP A 105 14.42 -4.39 1.22
N PHE A 106 13.98 -5.42 0.50
CA PHE A 106 13.67 -5.29 -0.93
C PHE A 106 12.67 -4.17 -1.19
N LEU A 107 11.56 -4.07 -0.44
CA LEU A 107 10.59 -3.01 -0.66
C LEU A 107 11.20 -1.62 -0.45
N PHE A 108 12.01 -1.45 0.59
CA PHE A 108 12.69 -0.19 0.90
C PHE A 108 13.69 0.18 -0.21
N GLU A 109 14.61 -0.74 -0.54
CA GLU A 109 15.59 -0.60 -1.62
C GLU A 109 14.91 -0.33 -2.96
N TYR A 110 13.84 -1.08 -3.23
CA TYR A 110 13.03 -0.90 -4.41
C TYR A 110 12.56 0.54 -4.43
N CYS A 111 11.91 1.08 -3.38
CA CYS A 111 11.43 2.47 -3.34
C CYS A 111 12.52 3.53 -3.59
N ILE A 112 13.76 3.35 -3.11
CA ILE A 112 14.84 4.34 -3.25
C ILE A 112 15.65 4.20 -4.54
N SER A 113 15.63 3.04 -5.21
CA SER A 113 16.41 2.80 -6.42
C SER A 113 16.06 3.78 -7.56
N LYS A 114 17.03 4.18 -8.38
CA LYS A 114 16.69 4.93 -9.60
C LYS A 114 15.98 3.99 -10.58
N ARG A 115 15.04 4.51 -11.37
CA ARG A 115 14.57 3.75 -12.53
C ARG A 115 15.77 3.52 -13.43
N SER A 116 16.00 2.28 -13.82
CA SER A 116 16.88 2.00 -14.96
C SER A 116 16.20 2.64 -16.17
N ASP A 117 16.83 3.67 -16.72
CA ASP A 117 16.43 4.31 -17.97
C ASP A 117 16.62 3.35 -19.16
#